data_AF-A0A7Y3NND7-F1
#
_entry.id   AF-A0A7Y3NND7-F1
#
_cell.length_a   1.000
_cell.length_b   1.000
_cell.length_c   1.000
_cell.angle_alpha   90.00
_cell.angle_beta   90.00
_cell.angle_gamma   90.00
#
_symmetry.space_group_name_H-M   'P 1'
#
loop_
_entity.id
_entity.type
_entity.pdbx_description
1 polymer ?
#
loop_
_entity_poly.entity_id
_entity_poly.type
_entity_poly.pdbx_seq_one_letter_code
_entity_poly.pdbx_strand_id
1 'polypeptide(L)'
;MLRSPRFALLISSVLALSACAWVKEDLSKGLGGGGKSNKDRSEQADLAASKVTSIGVNAYLWRAALDTVSFMPLVQADSNGGVIVTDWYVNPSSPGERMKLTVSILDQDLRADALRVAASRQITQNGLWVDAPVAAATVQKLEDIILNKARDLRRAASGLE
;
A
#
# COMPACT_ATOMS: atom_id res chain seq x y z
N MET A 1 44.57 -4.87 -79.20
CA MET A 1 43.82 -6.14 -79.21
C MET A 1 42.64 -5.95 -78.26
N LEU A 2 41.45 -5.65 -78.81
CA LEU A 2 40.31 -6.59 -78.93
C LEU A 2 39.86 -7.08 -77.53
N ARG A 3 38.63 -6.89 -77.05
CA ARG A 3 37.33 -6.81 -77.70
C ARG A 3 36.27 -6.54 -76.62
N SER A 4 35.44 -5.51 -76.76
CA SER A 4 34.11 -5.45 -76.13
C SER A 4 33.20 -6.47 -76.83
N PRO A 5 32.12 -7.01 -76.20
CA PRO A 5 30.89 -6.21 -76.06
C PRO A 5 29.94 -6.56 -74.88
N ARG A 6 29.23 -5.51 -74.44
CA ARG A 6 27.78 -5.43 -74.22
C ARG A 6 27.12 -6.49 -73.32
N PHE A 7 26.94 -6.14 -72.05
CA PHE A 7 25.77 -6.57 -71.27
C PHE A 7 24.94 -5.34 -70.90
N ALA A 8 23.80 -5.22 -71.58
CA ALA A 8 22.72 -4.33 -71.23
C ALA A 8 21.55 -5.20 -70.77
N LEU A 9 21.10 -5.06 -69.53
CA LEU A 9 19.69 -4.75 -69.26
C LEU A 9 19.49 -4.34 -67.80
N LEU A 10 18.63 -3.35 -67.66
CA LEU A 10 18.30 -2.54 -66.51
C LEU A 10 17.38 -3.28 -65.53
N ILE A 11 17.62 -3.12 -64.23
CA ILE A 11 16.58 -3.30 -63.20
C ILE A 11 16.65 -2.10 -62.25
N SER A 12 15.83 -1.08 -62.55
CA SER A 12 15.53 -0.01 -61.58
C SER A 12 14.46 -0.51 -60.62
N SER A 13 14.83 -0.72 -59.36
CA SER A 13 13.84 -0.89 -58.28
C SER A 13 13.53 0.49 -57.71
N VAL A 14 12.30 0.95 -57.93
CA VAL A 14 11.75 2.19 -57.36
C VAL A 14 11.24 1.88 -55.95
N LEU A 15 11.82 2.57 -54.97
CA LEU A 15 11.26 2.73 -53.63
C LEU A 15 10.10 3.74 -53.69
N ALA A 16 8.93 3.38 -53.17
CA ALA A 16 7.90 4.35 -52.80
C ALA A 16 7.23 3.94 -51.48
N LEU A 17 7.39 4.84 -50.51
CA LEU A 17 6.89 4.77 -49.14
C LEU A 17 5.36 4.68 -49.08
N SER A 18 4.89 3.81 -48.20
CA SER A 18 3.52 3.72 -47.71
C SER A 18 3.11 5.00 -46.98
N ALA A 19 2.05 5.66 -47.45
CA ALA A 19 1.47 6.84 -46.82
C ALA A 19 0.23 6.45 -45.98
N CYS A 20 0.21 6.90 -44.73
CA CYS A 20 -0.90 6.79 -43.78
C CYS A 20 -2.22 7.33 -44.37
N ALA A 21 -3.27 6.50 -44.31
CA ALA A 21 -4.63 6.94 -44.60
C ALA A 21 -5.59 6.31 -43.60
N TRP A 22 -5.73 6.88 -42.39
CA TRP A 22 -6.85 6.59 -41.48
C TRP A 22 -7.14 7.82 -40.60
N VAL A 23 -8.09 8.66 -41.01
CA VAL A 23 -8.74 9.62 -40.12
C VAL A 23 -10.21 9.80 -40.53
N LYS A 24 -11.08 9.55 -39.54
CA LYS A 24 -12.45 10.05 -39.34
C LYS A 24 -13.58 9.54 -40.24
N GLU A 25 -14.34 8.58 -39.72
CA GLU A 25 -15.81 8.62 -39.66
C GLU A 25 -16.29 7.56 -38.67
N ASP A 26 -16.92 7.95 -37.56
CA ASP A 26 -18.35 7.68 -37.34
C ASP A 26 -18.82 8.37 -36.04
N LEU A 27 -19.73 9.33 -36.20
CA LEU A 27 -20.53 9.91 -35.13
C LEU A 27 -21.92 9.27 -35.25
N SER A 28 -22.52 8.92 -34.11
CA SER A 28 -23.95 8.64 -33.91
C SER A 28 -24.48 7.22 -34.20
N LYS A 29 -24.31 6.34 -33.21
CA LYS A 29 -25.29 5.32 -32.78
C LYS A 29 -25.04 5.15 -31.28
N GLY A 30 -25.91 5.60 -30.38
CA GLY A 30 -27.34 5.30 -30.35
C GLY A 30 -27.59 4.48 -29.11
N LEU A 31 -27.79 5.18 -27.99
CA LEU A 31 -28.63 4.84 -26.83
C LEU A 31 -29.03 3.36 -26.67
N GLY A 32 -28.42 2.70 -25.67
CA GLY A 32 -28.89 1.45 -25.11
C GLY A 32 -28.48 1.38 -23.64
N GLY A 33 -29.44 1.57 -22.74
CA GLY A 33 -29.22 1.78 -21.31
C GLY A 33 -28.59 0.60 -20.57
N GLY A 34 -27.89 0.95 -19.50
CA GLY A 34 -27.37 0.02 -18.50
C GLY A 34 -26.62 0.80 -17.43
N GLY A 35 -27.36 1.47 -16.54
CA GLY A 35 -26.81 2.12 -15.36
C GLY A 35 -26.11 1.10 -14.45
N LYS A 36 -24.80 0.94 -14.64
CA LYS A 36 -23.83 0.20 -13.84
C LYS A 36 -22.50 0.92 -14.07
N SER A 37 -21.74 1.47 -13.13
CA SER A 37 -21.78 1.44 -11.67
C SER A 37 -20.80 2.53 -11.22
N ASN A 38 -21.24 3.53 -10.45
CA ASN A 38 -20.25 4.38 -9.74
C ASN A 38 -19.63 3.59 -8.57
N LYS A 39 -20.46 2.74 -7.94
CA LYS A 39 -20.08 1.84 -6.84
C LYS A 39 -18.95 0.87 -7.21
N ASP A 40 -19.02 0.22 -8.37
CA ASP A 40 -17.99 -0.77 -8.74
C ASP A 40 -16.63 -0.11 -9.03
N ARG A 41 -16.62 1.15 -9.50
CA ARG A 41 -15.38 1.89 -9.72
C ARG A 41 -14.74 2.36 -8.41
N SER A 42 -15.54 2.85 -7.45
CA SER A 42 -15.02 3.24 -6.13
C SER A 42 -14.51 2.03 -5.35
N GLU A 43 -15.23 0.90 -5.38
CA GLU A 43 -14.76 -0.34 -4.76
C GLU A 43 -13.46 -0.85 -5.41
N GLN A 44 -13.34 -0.77 -6.75
CA GLN A 44 -12.12 -1.19 -7.45
C GLN A 44 -10.91 -0.28 -7.18
N ALA A 45 -11.14 1.03 -7.01
CA ALA A 45 -10.10 1.98 -6.60
C ALA A 45 -9.65 1.78 -5.15
N ASP A 46 -10.57 1.53 -4.22
CA ASP A 46 -10.27 1.21 -2.82
C ASP A 46 -9.48 -0.10 -2.70
N LEU A 47 -9.85 -1.13 -3.49
CA LEU A 47 -9.12 -2.39 -3.55
C LEU A 47 -7.71 -2.17 -4.08
N ALA A 48 -7.53 -1.33 -5.11
CA ALA A 48 -6.21 -0.98 -5.62
C ALA A 48 -5.38 -0.21 -4.58
N ALA A 49 -5.98 0.75 -3.86
CA ALA A 49 -5.33 1.54 -2.81
C ALA A 49 -4.90 0.67 -1.61
N SER A 50 -5.76 -0.27 -1.19
CA SER A 50 -5.44 -1.21 -0.11
C SER A 50 -4.29 -2.17 -0.48
N LYS A 51 -4.08 -2.43 -1.78
CA LYS A 51 -3.02 -3.27 -2.35
C LYS A 51 -1.76 -2.53 -2.79
N VAL A 52 -1.59 -1.24 -2.45
CA VAL A 52 -0.42 -0.45 -2.87
C VAL A 52 0.89 -0.93 -2.23
N THR A 53 0.85 -1.73 -1.16
CA THR A 53 2.05 -2.47 -0.76
C THR A 53 2.30 -3.59 -1.75
N SER A 54 3.48 -3.63 -2.35
CA SER A 54 3.92 -4.62 -3.34
C SER A 54 3.69 -6.09 -2.95
N ILE A 55 3.45 -6.40 -1.68
CA ILE A 55 3.39 -7.75 -1.13
C ILE A 55 2.32 -7.84 -0.01
N GLY A 56 1.04 -7.72 -0.33
CA GLY A 56 -0.02 -8.39 0.43
C GLY A 56 -0.39 -7.88 1.84
N VAL A 57 -0.02 -6.65 2.23
CA VAL A 57 -0.45 -6.00 3.47
C VAL A 57 -1.48 -4.92 3.16
N ASN A 58 -2.51 -4.72 4.00
CA ASN A 58 -3.46 -3.63 3.78
C ASN A 58 -2.78 -2.27 4.00
N ALA A 59 -2.76 -1.41 2.97
CA ALA A 59 -2.12 -0.09 3.04
C ALA A 59 -2.73 0.83 4.13
N TYR A 60 -4.03 0.72 4.41
CA TYR A 60 -4.69 1.49 5.46
C TYR A 60 -4.29 1.00 6.86
N LEU A 61 -4.20 -0.31 7.08
CA LEU A 61 -3.69 -0.87 8.35
C LEU A 61 -2.24 -0.44 8.58
N TRP A 62 -1.41 -0.54 7.54
CA TRP A 62 -0.01 -0.12 7.61
C TRP A 62 0.11 1.35 7.99
N ARG A 63 -0.59 2.22 7.25
CA ARG A 63 -0.59 3.67 7.53
C ARG A 63 -1.09 3.96 8.93
N ALA A 64 -2.21 3.36 9.35
CA ALA A 64 -2.80 3.60 10.66
C ALA A 64 -1.90 3.11 11.81
N ALA A 65 -1.28 1.93 11.65
CA ALA A 65 -0.36 1.38 12.63
C ALA A 65 0.86 2.28 12.79
N LEU A 66 1.50 2.66 11.68
CA LEU A 66 2.67 3.53 11.68
C LEU A 66 2.37 4.87 12.35
N ASP A 67 1.27 5.53 11.99
CA ASP A 67 0.81 6.76 12.64
C ASP A 67 0.68 6.59 14.15
N THR A 68 0.06 5.49 14.59
CA THR A 68 -0.25 5.25 16.00
C THR A 68 1.02 5.06 16.83
N VAL A 69 2.04 4.39 16.30
CA VAL A 69 3.29 4.12 17.04
C VAL A 69 4.43 5.10 16.71
N SER A 70 4.21 6.05 15.79
CA SER A 70 5.23 7.01 15.32
C SER A 70 5.81 7.93 16.40
N PHE A 71 5.16 8.03 17.57
CA PHE A 71 5.67 8.78 18.71
C PHE A 71 6.81 8.06 19.44
N MET A 72 7.00 6.76 19.19
CA MET A 72 8.10 5.95 19.71
C MET A 72 9.20 5.83 18.65
N PRO A 73 10.48 5.69 19.05
CA PRO A 73 11.55 5.36 18.10
C PRO A 73 11.27 4.02 17.41
N LEU A 74 11.43 3.95 16.09
CA LEU A 74 11.23 2.73 15.31
C LEU A 74 12.57 2.01 15.10
N VAL A 75 12.63 0.73 15.45
CA VAL A 75 13.79 -0.14 15.20
C VAL A 75 13.63 -0.86 13.86
N GLN A 76 12.40 -1.23 13.50
CA GLN A 76 12.10 -1.92 12.26
C GLN A 76 10.71 -1.54 11.76
N ALA A 77 10.58 -1.30 10.46
CA ALA A 77 9.30 -1.14 9.78
C ALA A 77 9.38 -1.81 8.41
N ASP A 78 8.90 -3.05 8.33
CA ASP A 78 8.81 -3.82 7.09
C ASP A 78 7.39 -3.77 6.53
N SER A 79 7.19 -2.95 5.50
CA SER A 79 5.88 -2.78 4.84
C SER A 79 5.46 -3.98 4.00
N ASN A 80 6.39 -4.85 3.62
CA ASN A 80 6.09 -6.06 2.86
C ASN A 80 5.67 -7.21 3.80
N GLY A 81 6.35 -7.34 4.94
CA GLY A 81 6.01 -8.33 5.98
C GLY A 81 4.89 -7.90 6.93
N GLY A 82 4.51 -6.62 6.91
CA GLY A 82 3.48 -6.08 7.80
C GLY A 82 3.92 -5.98 9.26
N VAL A 83 5.23 -5.87 9.52
CA VAL A 83 5.79 -5.87 10.88
C VAL A 83 6.41 -4.52 11.21
N ILE A 84 6.01 -3.96 12.35
CA ILE A 84 6.57 -2.73 12.91
C ILE A 84 7.09 -3.05 14.32
N VAL A 85 8.33 -2.69 14.61
CA VAL A 85 8.96 -2.89 15.92
C VAL A 85 9.49 -1.55 16.40
N THR A 86 9.08 -1.13 17.58
CA THR A 86 9.59 0.06 18.25
C THR A 86 10.82 -0.27 19.10
N ASP A 87 11.56 0.75 19.48
CA ASP A 87 12.51 0.67 20.59
C ASP A 87 11.78 0.79 21.93
N TRP A 88 12.53 0.62 23.01
CA TRP A 88 12.10 0.95 24.36
C TRP A 88 11.86 2.46 24.49
N TYR A 89 10.62 2.81 24.80
CA TYR A 89 10.20 4.18 25.06
C TYR A 89 9.84 4.35 26.54
N VAL A 90 10.38 5.40 27.16
CA VAL A 90 10.03 5.80 28.53
C VAL A 90 9.00 6.93 28.44
N ASN A 91 7.84 6.75 29.05
CA ASN A 91 6.84 7.81 29.11
C ASN A 91 7.30 8.88 30.12
N PRO A 92 7.41 10.16 29.73
CA PRO A 92 7.78 11.24 30.66
C PRO A 92 6.85 11.36 31.88
N SER A 93 5.59 10.97 31.75
CA SER A 93 4.63 10.92 32.87
C SER A 93 4.85 9.75 33.82
N SER A 94 5.60 8.72 33.41
CA SER A 94 5.98 7.56 34.24
C SER A 94 7.45 7.16 33.98
N PRO A 95 8.43 7.94 34.47
CA PRO A 95 9.85 7.72 34.16
C PRO A 95 10.40 6.38 34.68
N GLY A 96 9.68 5.73 35.60
CA GLY A 96 10.02 4.41 36.12
C GLY A 96 9.59 3.25 35.22
N GLU A 97 8.99 3.51 34.06
CA GLU A 97 8.48 2.47 33.17
C GLU A 97 8.96 2.69 31.74
N ARG A 98 9.33 1.60 31.07
CA ARG A 98 9.62 1.59 29.65
C ARG A 98 8.77 0.55 28.95
N MET A 99 8.37 0.87 27.72
CA MET A 99 7.55 0.00 26.90
C MET A 99 8.13 -0.15 25.50
N LYS A 100 8.00 -1.35 24.96
CA LYS A 100 8.30 -1.67 23.57
C LYS A 100 7.06 -2.27 22.94
N LEU A 101 6.77 -1.89 21.71
CA LEU A 101 5.64 -2.40 20.94
C LEU A 101 6.15 -3.13 19.69
N THR A 102 5.47 -4.22 19.37
CA THR A 102 5.58 -4.93 18.10
C THR A 102 4.18 -5.04 17.52
N VAL A 103 3.99 -4.52 16.31
CA VAL A 103 2.73 -4.60 15.57
C VAL A 103 2.94 -5.53 14.39
N SER A 104 2.00 -6.44 14.17
CA SER A 104 2.00 -7.37 13.05
C SER A 104 0.65 -7.33 12.35
N ILE A 105 0.67 -7.05 11.05
CA ILE A 105 -0.52 -7.09 10.20
C ILE A 105 -0.58 -8.48 9.60
N LEU A 106 -1.66 -9.18 9.92
CA LEU A 106 -1.86 -10.58 9.58
C LEU A 106 -2.70 -10.76 8.32
N ASP A 107 -3.48 -9.74 7.94
CA ASP A 107 -4.39 -9.84 6.82
C ASP A 107 -4.60 -8.52 6.05
N GLN A 108 -5.21 -8.65 4.87
CA GLN A 108 -5.58 -7.60 3.95
C GLN A 108 -6.96 -7.00 4.25
N ASP A 109 -7.84 -7.72 4.96
CA ASP A 109 -9.17 -7.19 5.30
C ASP A 109 -9.16 -6.33 6.57
N LEU A 110 -10.03 -5.32 6.64
CA LEU A 110 -10.19 -4.45 7.83
C LEU A 110 -11.04 -5.10 8.94
N ARG A 111 -10.69 -6.32 9.32
CA ARG A 111 -11.34 -7.11 10.37
C ARG A 111 -10.60 -7.04 11.70
N ALA A 112 -11.27 -7.45 12.78
CA ALA A 112 -10.74 -7.32 14.14
C ALA A 112 -9.49 -8.17 14.40
N ASP A 113 -9.33 -9.27 13.66
CA ASP A 113 -8.22 -10.23 13.76
C ASP A 113 -7.12 -10.00 12.70
N ALA A 114 -7.23 -8.96 11.87
CA ALA A 114 -6.25 -8.66 10.83
C ALA A 114 -4.96 -8.01 11.36
N LEU A 115 -4.92 -7.65 12.64
CA LEU A 115 -3.82 -6.97 13.29
C LEU A 115 -3.58 -7.63 14.65
N ARG A 116 -2.31 -7.73 15.03
CA ARG A 116 -1.91 -8.13 16.38
C ARG A 116 -0.90 -7.13 16.93
N VAL A 117 -1.10 -6.73 18.17
CA VAL A 117 -0.15 -5.91 18.92
C VAL A 117 0.43 -6.72 20.08
N ALA A 118 1.75 -6.77 20.15
CA ALA A 118 2.47 -7.30 21.30
C ALA A 118 3.17 -6.13 22.01
N ALA A 119 3.01 -6.06 23.33
CA ALA A 119 3.62 -5.04 24.16
C ALA A 119 4.48 -5.70 25.23
N SER A 120 5.70 -5.20 25.39
CA SER A 120 6.59 -5.56 26.48
C SER A 120 6.77 -4.34 27.38
N ARG A 121 6.61 -4.52 28.69
CA ARG A 121 6.79 -3.45 29.68
C ARG A 121 7.83 -3.88 30.70
N GLN A 122 8.67 -2.93 31.06
CA GLN A 122 9.62 -3.08 32.15
C GLN A 122 9.49 -1.91 33.09
N ILE A 123 9.68 -2.19 34.38
CA ILE A 123 9.67 -1.18 35.43
C ILE A 123 11.03 -1.14 36.12
N THR A 124 11.46 0.04 36.54
CA THR A 124 12.68 0.21 37.30
C THR A 124 12.42 -0.17 38.76
N GLN A 125 13.14 -1.16 39.26
CA GLN A 125 13.15 -1.57 40.66
C GLN A 125 14.59 -1.59 41.13
N ASN A 126 14.91 -0.78 42.15
CA ASN A 126 16.27 -0.67 42.70
C ASN A 126 17.35 -0.32 41.64
N GLY A 127 16.98 0.46 40.61
CA GLY A 127 17.87 0.83 39.51
C GLY A 127 18.04 -0.22 38.41
N LEU A 128 17.32 -1.36 38.50
CA LEU A 128 17.32 -2.42 37.50
C LEU A 128 15.97 -2.48 36.78
N TRP A 129 16.00 -2.74 35.47
CA TRP A 129 14.79 -2.95 34.68
C TRP A 129 14.32 -4.39 34.83
N VAL A 130 13.09 -4.56 35.33
CA VAL A 130 12.45 -5.86 35.54
C VAL A 130 11.19 -5.94 34.69
N ASP A 131 10.95 -7.10 34.07
CA ASP A 131 9.74 -7.34 33.29
C ASP A 131 8.49 -7.21 34.16
N ALA A 132 7.50 -6.49 33.63
CA ALA A 132 6.22 -6.30 34.26
C ALA A 132 5.10 -6.63 33.28
N PRO A 133 3.97 -7.18 33.77
CA PRO A 133 2.84 -7.47 32.90
C PRO A 133 2.29 -6.19 32.29
N VAL A 134 1.91 -6.28 31.01
CA VAL A 134 1.10 -5.27 30.33
C VAL A 134 -0.36 -5.64 30.52
N ALA A 135 -1.19 -4.66 30.88
CA ALA A 135 -2.62 -4.88 30.95
C ALA A 135 -3.17 -5.23 29.56
N ALA A 136 -3.94 -6.31 29.47
CA ALA A 136 -4.57 -6.73 28.21
C ALA A 136 -5.45 -5.62 27.60
N ALA A 137 -6.10 -4.81 28.46
CA ALA A 137 -6.88 -3.65 28.03
C ALA A 137 -6.05 -2.61 27.26
N THR A 138 -4.76 -2.44 27.58
CA THR A 138 -3.87 -1.51 26.85
C THR A 138 -3.60 -2.02 25.44
N VAL A 139 -3.31 -3.32 25.31
CA VAL A 139 -3.07 -3.96 24.00
C VAL A 139 -4.33 -3.87 23.13
N GLN A 140 -5.48 -4.26 23.68
CA GLN A 140 -6.76 -4.20 22.98
C GLN A 140 -7.09 -2.77 22.53
N LYS A 141 -6.88 -1.79 23.40
CA LYS A 141 -7.12 -0.38 23.08
C LYS A 141 -6.23 0.10 21.93
N LEU A 142 -4.98 -0.33 21.87
CA LEU A 142 -4.08 0.01 20.75
C LEU A 142 -4.56 -0.63 19.44
N GLU A 143 -4.97 -1.89 19.48
CA GLU A 143 -5.54 -2.59 18.32
C GLU A 143 -6.80 -1.87 17.80
N ASP A 144 -7.71 -1.51 18.71
CA ASP A 144 -8.95 -0.80 18.36
C ASP A 144 -8.68 0.59 17.75
N ILE A 145 -7.70 1.32 18.29
CA ILE A 145 -7.29 2.64 17.76
C ILE A 145 -6.77 2.49 16.32
N ILE A 146 -5.90 1.50 16.07
CA ILE A 146 -5.33 1.25 14.74
C ILE A 146 -6.45 0.86 13.76
N LEU A 147 -7.33 -0.07 14.14
CA LEU A 147 -8.43 -0.52 13.30
C LEU A 147 -9.40 0.61 12.95
N ASN A 148 -9.78 1.43 13.92
CA ASN A 148 -10.67 2.56 13.69
C ASN A 148 -10.02 3.60 12.77
N LYS A 149 -8.75 3.95 13.01
CA LYS A 149 -8.01 4.86 12.13
C LYS A 149 -7.88 4.31 10.71
N ALA A 150 -7.65 3.01 10.54
CA ALA A 150 -7.61 2.39 9.21
C ALA A 150 -8.96 2.47 8.47
N ARG A 151 -10.08 2.27 9.19
CA ARG A 151 -11.43 2.45 8.64
C ARG A 151 -11.71 3.90 8.27
N ASP A 152 -11.22 4.84 9.07
CA ASP A 152 -11.33 6.28 8.76
C ASP A 152 -10.57 6.62 7.48
N LEU A 153 -9.34 6.13 7.33
CA LEU A 153 -8.54 6.33 6.12
C LEU A 153 -9.22 5.72 4.88
N ARG A 154 -9.85 4.56 5.00
CA ARG A 154 -10.63 3.96 3.91
C ARG A 154 -11.84 4.81 3.54
N ARG A 155 -12.62 5.26 4.53
CA ARG A 155 -13.79 6.14 4.30
C ARG A 155 -13.37 7.45 3.64
N ALA A 156 -12.27 8.05 4.08
CA ALA A 156 -11.72 9.27 3.50
C ALA A 156 -11.29 9.08 2.05
N ALA A 157 -10.70 7.94 1.70
CA ALA A 157 -10.34 7.62 0.32
C ALA A 157 -11.58 7.47 -0.59
N SER A 158 -12.64 6.84 -0.07
CA SER A 158 -13.90 6.62 -0.81
C SER A 158 -14.82 7.85 -0.89
N GLY A 159 -14.62 8.85 -0.03
CA GLY A 159 -15.51 10.01 0.15
C GLY A 159 -15.04 11.32 -0.50
N LEU A 160 -13.89 11.31 -1.17
CA LEU A 160 -13.41 12.44 -1.98
C LEU A 160 -14.01 12.35 -3.40
N GLU A 161 -15.28 12.74 -3.56
CA GLU A 161 -15.91 13.08 -4.85
C GLU A 161 -16.31 14.55 -4.90
#